data_AF-H3NED2-F1
#
_entry.id   AF-H3NED2-F1
#
_cell.length_a   1.000
_cell.length_b   1.000
_cell.length_c   1.000
_cell.angle_alpha   90.00
_cell.angle_beta   90.00
_cell.angle_gamma   90.00
#
_symmetry.space_group_name_H-M   'P 1'
#
loop_
_entity.id
_entity.type
_entity.pdbx_description
1 polymer ?
#
loop_
_entity_poly.entity_id
_entity_poly.type
_entity_poly.pdbx_seq_one_letter_code
_entity_poly.pdbx_strand_id
1 'polypeptide(L)'
;MIKKKDFRTYQRRAVTRRSGYKVSGEKTGGECIILDSEALVTNTETVQFKFFRDNLRLVELFESNLGMIAFGGYVYTESKAKIRFVLEYELDGKTLKFEKDISKPTISNDWNPIGFHKEISLDVGDELHDVYLTMEIITTVGSKLHFIGFDFDVVNFEYYKSIDAYRYFQQKTSTHVPHIYYLNTLLPFTEYLISSPEDFEPGPEVVLKGCNRCARYLPINIHNEVNTLSFSLHCKKKAPCTHPPFMSYKIDNYDDLTENILENSYIMNDDKRVKSYYGHQLECTACKKFFVNAALNPMRNSQQFREDSLRRRATEVLVNYLLDKELVHHEFRKKTKKEFSEHIWSKFGQRCFKCGKKLALDEMHLDHTMPLAFLYRLDESATCLCANHNSQKRDHFPIDYYTEDELKRLSSITGLGDEILHSKSANSVVVKLLRDNIEWFFDVFLMCKEYQKIRDERLTADKIYASLQRVIDSNINLVNEYYSKTGKYPTSITID
;
A
#
# COMPACT_ATOMS: atom_id res chain seq x y z
N MET A 1 48.40 9.95 4.70
CA MET A 1 47.09 9.28 4.87
C MET A 1 46.41 9.24 3.50
N ILE A 2 46.18 8.05 2.94
CA ILE A 2 45.39 7.89 1.71
C ILE A 2 43.96 8.32 2.05
N LYS A 3 43.42 9.27 1.32
CA LYS A 3 42.03 9.74 1.50
C LYS A 3 41.11 8.54 1.22
N LYS A 4 40.36 8.11 2.22
CA LYS A 4 39.45 6.96 2.11
C LYS A 4 38.39 7.30 1.07
N LYS A 5 38.35 6.51 -0.01
CA LYS A 5 37.35 6.67 -1.07
C LYS A 5 36.10 5.88 -0.75
N ASP A 6 34.95 6.46 -1.04
CA ASP A 6 33.64 5.86 -0.78
C ASP A 6 32.85 5.69 -2.08
N PHE A 7 31.86 4.80 -2.04
CA PHE A 7 30.94 4.64 -3.16
C PHE A 7 30.19 5.93 -3.45
N ARG A 8 30.36 6.44 -4.67
CA ARG A 8 29.54 7.53 -5.17
C ARG A 8 28.23 6.95 -5.67
N THR A 9 27.15 7.21 -4.94
CA THR A 9 25.82 6.82 -5.42
C THR A 9 25.53 7.47 -6.78
N TYR A 10 24.87 6.73 -7.67
CA TYR A 10 24.49 7.24 -8.98
C TYR A 10 23.68 8.53 -8.82
N GLN A 11 23.96 9.53 -9.67
CA GLN A 11 23.22 10.78 -9.59
C GLN A 11 21.72 10.52 -9.84
N ARG A 12 20.88 11.06 -8.95
CA ARG A 12 19.44 11.10 -9.21
C ARG A 12 19.25 11.89 -10.50
N ARG A 13 18.47 11.35 -11.45
CA ARG A 13 18.10 12.05 -12.67
C ARG A 13 17.57 13.40 -12.21
N ALA A 14 18.02 14.48 -12.85
CA ALA A 14 17.28 15.72 -12.76
C ALA A 14 15.81 15.40 -13.08
N VAL A 15 14.87 16.09 -12.43
CA VAL A 15 13.44 15.88 -12.69
C VAL A 15 13.16 16.39 -14.12
N THR A 16 13.46 15.55 -15.11
CA THR A 16 13.28 15.88 -16.53
C THR A 16 11.82 15.81 -16.96
N ARG A 17 10.97 15.24 -16.08
CA ARG A 17 9.56 14.98 -16.33
C ARG A 17 8.75 15.49 -15.16
N ARG A 18 8.04 16.58 -15.40
CA ARG A 18 7.00 17.06 -14.50
C ARG A 18 5.73 16.31 -14.87
N SER A 19 4.94 15.90 -13.90
CA SER A 19 3.73 15.12 -14.14
C SER A 19 2.61 15.91 -14.85
N GLY A 20 2.88 17.10 -15.40
CA GLY A 20 1.89 18.04 -15.94
C GLY A 20 1.02 18.67 -14.84
N TYR A 21 0.60 17.87 -13.86
CA TYR A 21 -0.26 18.25 -12.74
C TYR A 21 0.54 18.96 -11.64
N LYS A 22 0.12 20.18 -11.32
CA LYS A 22 0.68 21.01 -10.25
C LYS A 22 0.18 20.53 -8.88
N VAL A 23 0.89 20.91 -7.83
CA VAL A 23 0.34 20.85 -6.46
C VAL A 23 -0.84 21.82 -6.39
N SER A 24 -1.83 21.58 -5.53
CA SER A 24 -2.99 22.50 -5.43
C SER A 24 -2.54 23.92 -5.05
N GLY A 25 -1.47 24.02 -4.26
CA GLY A 25 -0.98 25.28 -3.69
C GLY A 25 -1.67 25.63 -2.36
N GLU A 26 -2.81 25.00 -2.06
CA GLU A 26 -3.57 25.22 -0.82
C GLU A 26 -2.99 24.48 0.39
N LYS A 27 -2.38 23.31 0.17
CA LYS A 27 -1.75 22.50 1.22
C LYS A 27 -0.40 21.97 0.77
N THR A 28 0.57 21.92 1.66
CA THR A 28 1.89 21.31 1.37
C THR A 28 1.86 19.79 1.54
N GLY A 29 0.85 19.27 2.22
CA GLY A 29 0.77 17.88 2.67
C GLY A 29 1.53 17.65 3.99
N GLY A 30 1.92 18.72 4.67
CA GLY A 30 2.56 18.74 5.98
C GLY A 30 1.62 19.24 7.08
N GLU A 31 0.31 19.20 6.81
CA GLU A 31 -0.78 19.65 7.66
C GLU A 31 -1.73 18.47 7.96
N CYS A 32 -2.43 18.54 9.09
CA CYS A 32 -3.50 17.63 9.46
C CYS A 32 -4.58 18.35 10.27
N ILE A 33 -5.71 17.68 10.42
CA ILE A 33 -6.70 17.97 11.46
C ILE A 33 -6.93 16.69 12.27
N ILE A 34 -7.50 16.83 13.46
CA ILE A 34 -7.91 15.71 14.31
C ILE A 34 -9.41 15.85 14.58
N LEU A 35 -10.18 14.80 14.31
CA LEU A 35 -11.63 14.77 14.52
C LEU A 35 -11.99 13.53 15.32
N ASP A 36 -13.00 13.63 16.17
CA ASP A 36 -13.61 12.46 16.81
C ASP A 36 -14.39 11.65 15.77
N SER A 37 -14.33 10.33 15.89
CA SER A 37 -15.21 9.44 15.13
C SER A 37 -16.59 9.36 15.76
N GLU A 38 -17.59 8.88 15.03
CA GLU A 38 -18.92 8.58 15.60
C GLU A 38 -18.98 7.10 15.97
N ALA A 39 -19.29 6.79 17.22
CA ALA A 39 -19.29 5.45 17.79
C ALA A 39 -20.71 4.91 18.00
N LEU A 40 -20.86 3.60 17.80
CA LEU A 40 -22.07 2.84 18.07
C LEU A 40 -21.71 1.44 18.59
N VAL A 41 -22.47 0.95 19.57
CA VAL A 41 -22.39 -0.42 20.08
C VAL A 41 -23.51 -1.24 19.46
N THR A 42 -23.18 -2.40 18.88
CA THR A 42 -24.21 -3.22 18.22
C THR A 42 -25.09 -3.97 19.23
N ASN A 43 -26.41 -3.82 19.13
CA ASN A 43 -27.36 -4.57 19.95
C ASN A 43 -27.90 -5.84 19.25
N THR A 44 -27.66 -5.95 17.94
CA THR A 44 -28.06 -7.07 17.10
C THR A 44 -26.88 -7.55 16.25
N GLU A 45 -26.97 -8.78 15.72
CA GLU A 45 -25.95 -9.33 14.83
C GLU A 45 -25.88 -8.57 13.50
N THR A 46 -27.02 -8.06 13.04
CA THR A 46 -27.11 -7.23 11.83
C THR A 46 -27.66 -5.86 12.21
N VAL A 47 -26.88 -4.82 11.95
CA VAL A 47 -27.28 -3.41 12.10
C VAL A 47 -27.45 -2.79 10.72
N GLN A 48 -28.48 -1.96 10.55
CA GLN A 48 -28.83 -1.33 9.27
C GLN A 48 -28.89 0.18 9.41
N PHE A 49 -28.18 0.88 8.53
CA PHE A 49 -28.20 2.34 8.42
C PHE A 49 -28.84 2.72 7.09
N LYS A 50 -29.78 3.67 7.10
CA LYS A 50 -30.40 4.18 5.87
C LYS A 50 -30.04 5.64 5.66
N PHE A 51 -29.56 5.95 4.47
CA PHE A 51 -29.22 7.29 4.03
C PHE A 51 -30.15 7.73 2.90
N PHE A 52 -30.35 9.04 2.77
CA PHE A 52 -31.23 9.61 1.77
C PHE A 52 -30.65 10.86 1.11
N ARG A 53 -30.82 10.95 -0.21
CA ARG A 53 -30.63 12.15 -1.01
C ARG A 53 -31.85 12.31 -1.91
N ASP A 54 -32.50 13.47 -1.82
CA ASP A 54 -33.71 13.78 -2.57
C ASP A 54 -33.43 13.83 -4.08
N ASN A 55 -32.50 14.72 -4.48
CA ASN A 55 -32.18 14.96 -5.89
C ASN A 55 -30.66 14.95 -6.09
N LEU A 56 -30.18 14.12 -7.02
CA LEU A 56 -28.78 14.04 -7.41
C LEU A 56 -28.65 14.14 -8.93
N ARG A 57 -27.88 15.13 -9.40
CA ARG A 57 -27.58 15.28 -10.82
C ARG A 57 -26.24 14.65 -11.16
N LEU A 58 -26.28 13.62 -11.99
CA LEU A 58 -25.11 12.96 -12.55
C LEU A 58 -24.31 13.93 -13.42
N VAL A 59 -22.99 13.78 -13.36
CA VAL A 59 -22.06 14.51 -14.21
C VAL A 59 -21.40 13.51 -15.14
N GLU A 60 -21.22 13.90 -16.41
CA GLU A 60 -20.49 13.06 -17.35
C GLU A 60 -19.04 12.86 -16.90
N LEU A 61 -18.67 11.60 -16.77
CA LEU A 61 -17.32 11.14 -16.51
C LEU A 61 -16.78 10.44 -17.74
N PHE A 62 -15.48 10.60 -17.90
CA PHE A 62 -14.61 9.92 -18.82
C PHE A 62 -14.90 10.11 -20.31
N GLU A 63 -15.62 11.17 -20.68
CA GLU A 63 -16.10 11.42 -22.05
C GLU A 63 -16.80 10.17 -22.63
N SER A 64 -17.50 9.43 -21.76
CA SER A 64 -18.06 8.12 -22.08
C SER A 64 -19.55 8.05 -21.80
N ASN A 65 -20.24 9.20 -21.63
CA ASN A 65 -21.65 9.25 -21.30
C ASN A 65 -22.02 8.47 -20.03
N LEU A 66 -21.11 8.43 -19.04
CA LEU A 66 -21.29 7.72 -17.78
C LEU A 66 -21.33 8.71 -16.62
N GLY A 67 -22.37 8.61 -15.79
CA GLY A 67 -22.42 9.19 -14.46
C GLY A 67 -22.05 8.17 -13.39
N MET A 68 -21.71 8.65 -12.20
CA MET A 68 -21.43 7.76 -11.07
C MET A 68 -21.92 8.36 -9.77
N ILE A 69 -22.66 7.55 -9.01
CA ILE A 69 -22.97 7.80 -7.60
C ILE A 69 -22.09 6.91 -6.72
N ALA A 70 -21.59 7.46 -5.62
CA ALA A 70 -20.70 6.76 -4.71
C ALA A 70 -21.04 7.02 -3.25
N PHE A 71 -20.70 6.04 -2.42
CA PHE A 71 -20.74 6.13 -0.96
C PHE A 71 -19.49 5.51 -0.40
N GLY A 72 -18.94 6.11 0.66
CA GLY A 72 -17.88 5.47 1.41
C GLY A 72 -17.22 6.35 2.43
N GLY A 73 -16.47 5.70 3.31
CA GLY A 73 -15.77 6.28 4.43
C GLY A 73 -14.91 5.22 5.11
N TYR A 74 -14.62 5.39 6.39
CA TYR A 74 -13.74 4.52 7.15
C TYR A 74 -14.47 3.99 8.38
N VAL A 75 -14.41 2.68 8.61
CA VAL A 75 -15.04 2.04 9.77
C VAL A 75 -14.00 1.32 10.59
N TYR A 76 -13.90 1.68 11.87
CA TYR A 76 -13.23 0.87 12.85
C TYR A 76 -14.18 -0.23 13.30
N THR A 77 -13.70 -1.48 13.32
CA THR A 77 -14.49 -2.61 13.80
C THR A 77 -13.73 -3.37 14.87
N GLU A 78 -14.29 -3.51 16.06
CA GLU A 78 -13.71 -4.35 17.13
C GLU A 78 -13.67 -5.83 16.72
N SER A 79 -14.77 -6.35 16.19
CA SER A 79 -14.90 -7.71 15.66
C SER A 79 -14.91 -7.72 14.13
N LYS A 80 -14.66 -8.88 13.50
CA LYS A 80 -14.78 -9.01 12.04
C LYS A 80 -16.22 -8.75 11.63
N ALA A 81 -16.40 -7.85 10.68
CA ALA A 81 -17.71 -7.51 10.12
C ALA A 81 -17.77 -7.82 8.63
N LYS A 82 -18.97 -8.19 8.15
CA LYS A 82 -19.31 -8.16 6.72
C LYS A 82 -20.19 -6.95 6.47
N ILE A 83 -19.96 -6.28 5.35
CA ILE A 83 -20.69 -5.06 5.01
C ILE A 83 -21.32 -5.24 3.64
N ARG A 84 -22.59 -4.88 3.55
CA ARG A 84 -23.40 -4.90 2.33
C ARG A 84 -24.05 -3.55 2.11
N PHE A 85 -24.16 -3.16 0.85
CA PHE A 85 -24.84 -1.96 0.42
C PHE A 85 -26.01 -2.31 -0.50
N VAL A 86 -27.13 -1.65 -0.29
CA VAL A 86 -28.30 -1.69 -1.17
C VAL A 86 -28.65 -0.25 -1.54
N LEU A 87 -28.47 0.09 -2.80
CA LEU A 87 -28.81 1.39 -3.39
C LEU A 87 -30.12 1.28 -4.14
N GLU A 88 -31.07 2.14 -3.83
CA GLU A 88 -32.37 2.27 -4.48
C GLU A 88 -32.54 3.73 -4.92
N TYR A 89 -33.03 3.96 -6.14
CA TYR A 89 -33.23 5.32 -6.68
C TYR A 89 -34.24 5.30 -7.81
N GLU A 90 -34.85 6.44 -8.09
CA GLU A 90 -35.66 6.67 -9.28
C GLU A 90 -34.83 7.35 -10.38
N LEU A 91 -34.97 6.86 -11.62
CA LEU A 91 -34.40 7.43 -12.82
C LEU A 91 -35.39 7.23 -13.98
N ASP A 92 -35.76 8.32 -14.66
CA ASP A 92 -36.71 8.31 -15.79
C ASP A 92 -38.03 7.58 -15.44
N GLY A 93 -38.60 7.91 -14.28
CA GLY A 93 -39.86 7.33 -13.77
C GLY A 93 -39.78 5.87 -13.35
N LYS A 94 -38.58 5.29 -13.24
CA LYS A 94 -38.36 3.88 -12.85
C LYS A 94 -37.53 3.77 -11.59
N THR A 95 -38.03 3.00 -10.63
CA THR A 95 -37.25 2.59 -9.46
C THR A 95 -36.25 1.51 -9.83
N LEU A 96 -34.97 1.76 -9.58
CA LEU A 96 -33.85 0.87 -9.81
C LEU A 96 -33.22 0.47 -8.48
N LYS A 97 -32.75 -0.78 -8.41
CA LYS A 97 -32.10 -1.35 -7.21
C LYS A 97 -30.75 -1.97 -7.58
N PHE A 98 -29.75 -1.72 -6.77
CA PHE A 98 -28.40 -2.25 -6.92
C PHE A 98 -27.84 -2.71 -5.58
N GLU A 99 -27.25 -3.90 -5.55
CA GLU A 99 -26.69 -4.48 -4.33
C GLU A 99 -25.20 -4.78 -4.50
N LYS A 100 -24.43 -4.55 -3.44
CA LYS A 100 -22.99 -4.79 -3.45
C LYS A 100 -22.47 -5.19 -2.07
N ASP A 101 -21.88 -6.38 -2.02
CA ASP A 101 -21.15 -6.85 -0.85
C ASP A 101 -19.69 -6.39 -0.90
N ILE A 102 -19.14 -5.99 0.24
CA ILE A 102 -17.69 -5.87 0.38
C ILE A 102 -17.11 -7.28 0.43
N SER A 103 -16.40 -7.65 -0.64
CA SER A 103 -15.86 -9.00 -0.87
C SER A 103 -14.98 -9.59 0.24
N LYS A 104 -14.44 -8.76 1.14
CA LYS A 104 -13.64 -9.21 2.28
C LYS A 104 -14.25 -8.70 3.58
N PRO A 105 -14.28 -9.54 4.63
CA PRO A 105 -14.56 -9.06 5.98
C PRO A 105 -13.56 -7.99 6.41
N THR A 106 -13.99 -7.15 7.35
CA THR A 106 -13.13 -6.14 7.97
C THR A 106 -12.01 -6.78 8.78
N ILE A 107 -10.93 -6.03 8.95
CA ILE A 107 -9.86 -6.30 9.91
C ILE A 107 -10.38 -5.86 11.28
N SER A 108 -10.36 -6.79 12.23
CA SER A 108 -10.71 -6.56 13.63
C SER A 108 -9.71 -5.64 14.32
N ASN A 109 -10.19 -4.85 15.26
CA ASN A 109 -9.43 -3.85 16.02
C ASN A 109 -8.63 -2.90 15.14
N ASP A 110 -9.18 -2.53 13.98
CA ASP A 110 -8.49 -1.65 13.04
C ASP A 110 -9.48 -0.86 12.16
N TRP A 111 -8.97 0.19 11.53
CA TRP A 111 -9.70 1.01 10.56
C TRP A 111 -9.75 0.32 9.20
N ASN A 112 -10.95 0.31 8.61
CA ASN A 112 -11.24 -0.31 7.34
C ASN A 112 -11.78 0.72 6.35
N PRO A 113 -11.11 0.96 5.22
CA PRO A 113 -11.69 1.77 4.17
C PRO A 113 -12.83 0.99 3.50
N ILE A 114 -14.01 1.60 3.45
CA ILE A 114 -15.20 0.98 2.87
C ILE A 114 -15.88 1.91 1.89
N GLY A 115 -16.59 1.32 0.94
CA GLY A 115 -17.42 2.07 0.02
C GLY A 115 -17.74 1.31 -1.24
N PHE A 116 -18.63 1.89 -2.03
CA PHE A 116 -19.00 1.38 -3.33
C PHE A 116 -19.36 2.55 -4.25
N HIS A 117 -19.50 2.23 -5.53
CA HIS A 117 -20.03 3.14 -6.53
C HIS A 117 -20.89 2.35 -7.51
N LYS A 118 -21.80 3.07 -8.16
CA LYS A 118 -22.63 2.59 -9.26
C LYS A 118 -22.45 3.51 -10.46
N GLU A 119 -21.94 2.94 -11.54
CA GLU A 119 -21.90 3.58 -12.87
C GLU A 119 -23.31 3.50 -13.50
N ILE A 120 -23.76 4.62 -14.05
CA ILE A 120 -25.08 4.84 -14.66
C ILE A 120 -24.87 5.47 -16.02
N SER A 121 -25.53 4.96 -17.07
CA SER A 121 -25.47 5.61 -18.40
C SER A 121 -26.35 6.85 -18.40
N LEU A 122 -25.81 7.96 -18.88
CA LEU A 122 -26.55 9.22 -19.02
C LEU A 122 -27.56 9.17 -20.17
N ASP A 123 -27.49 8.15 -21.06
CA ASP A 123 -28.53 7.91 -22.08
C ASP A 123 -29.91 7.64 -21.47
N VAL A 124 -29.94 7.16 -20.22
CA VAL A 124 -31.18 6.85 -19.49
C VAL A 124 -31.68 8.06 -18.71
N GLY A 125 -30.84 9.08 -18.52
CA GLY A 125 -31.14 10.29 -17.75
C GLY A 125 -29.97 10.69 -16.84
N ASP A 126 -29.93 11.97 -16.46
CA ASP A 126 -28.91 12.56 -15.60
C ASP A 126 -29.43 12.96 -14.21
N GLU A 127 -30.72 12.87 -13.95
CA GLU A 127 -31.33 13.20 -12.64
C GLU A 127 -31.79 11.93 -11.92
N LEU A 128 -31.26 11.73 -10.72
CA LEU A 128 -31.70 10.68 -9.79
C LEU A 128 -32.58 11.32 -8.72
N HIS A 129 -33.74 10.72 -8.50
CA HIS A 129 -34.68 11.10 -7.46
C HIS A 129 -34.77 10.01 -6.38
N ASP A 130 -35.19 10.39 -5.18
CA ASP A 130 -35.49 9.47 -4.08
C ASP A 130 -34.39 8.42 -3.85
N VAL A 131 -33.16 8.91 -3.69
CA VAL A 131 -31.98 8.06 -3.64
C VAL A 131 -31.75 7.57 -2.22
N TYR A 132 -32.07 6.30 -1.99
CA TYR A 132 -31.86 5.60 -0.73
C TYR A 132 -30.64 4.70 -0.78
N LEU A 133 -29.84 4.75 0.27
CA LEU A 133 -28.78 3.77 0.50
C LEU A 133 -29.01 3.08 1.83
N THR A 134 -29.10 1.75 1.81
CA THR A 134 -29.03 0.93 3.02
C THR A 134 -27.64 0.31 3.15
N MET A 135 -26.98 0.56 4.27
CA MET A 135 -25.74 -0.10 4.67
C MET A 135 -26.04 -1.11 5.77
N GLU A 136 -25.80 -2.39 5.50
CA GLU A 136 -25.95 -3.48 6.48
C GLU A 136 -24.55 -3.89 6.97
N ILE A 137 -24.38 -3.94 8.29
CA ILE A 137 -23.16 -4.46 8.93
C ILE A 137 -23.55 -5.69 9.75
N ILE A 138 -22.95 -6.82 9.40
CA ILE A 138 -23.11 -8.10 10.10
C ILE A 138 -21.87 -8.34 10.94
N THR A 139 -22.01 -8.32 12.26
CA THR A 139 -20.90 -8.44 13.22
C THR A 139 -21.38 -9.07 14.54
N THR A 140 -20.46 -9.30 15.48
CA THR A 140 -20.80 -9.83 16.81
C THR A 140 -21.58 -8.80 17.62
N VAL A 141 -22.65 -9.23 18.30
CA VAL A 141 -23.42 -8.40 19.25
C VAL A 141 -22.50 -7.85 20.34
N GLY A 142 -22.67 -6.58 20.70
CA GLY A 142 -21.86 -5.85 21.66
C GLY A 142 -20.56 -5.29 21.08
N SER A 143 -20.30 -5.46 19.78
CA SER A 143 -19.09 -4.92 19.16
C SER A 143 -19.19 -3.41 18.99
N LYS A 144 -18.09 -2.71 19.24
CA LYS A 144 -17.96 -1.28 18.92
C LYS A 144 -17.65 -1.07 17.44
N LEU A 145 -18.40 -0.16 16.83
CA LEU A 145 -18.21 0.34 15.48
C LEU A 145 -17.95 1.84 15.55
N HIS A 146 -16.90 2.33 14.90
CA HIS A 146 -16.65 3.77 14.78
C HIS A 146 -16.60 4.18 13.32
N PHE A 147 -17.15 5.35 13.00
CA PHE A 147 -17.33 5.84 11.64
C PHE A 147 -16.65 7.19 11.47
N ILE A 148 -15.98 7.40 10.32
CA ILE A 148 -15.43 8.71 9.98
C ILE A 148 -15.31 8.93 8.48
N GLY A 149 -15.51 10.18 8.06
CA GLY A 149 -15.25 10.67 6.71
C GLY A 149 -16.14 10.00 5.67
N PHE A 150 -17.44 9.93 5.96
CA PHE A 150 -18.46 9.38 5.08
C PHE A 150 -19.14 10.48 4.28
N ASP A 151 -19.42 10.15 3.02
CA ASP A 151 -20.19 11.02 2.14
C ASP A 151 -20.98 10.12 1.16
N PHE A 152 -22.07 10.67 0.66
CA PHE A 152 -22.99 10.02 -0.25
C PHE A 152 -23.37 10.98 -1.37
N ASP A 153 -22.64 10.96 -2.48
CA ASP A 153 -22.87 11.92 -3.57
C ASP A 153 -22.45 11.37 -4.94
N VAL A 154 -22.74 12.17 -5.97
CA VAL A 154 -22.25 12.01 -7.33
C VAL A 154 -20.74 12.29 -7.37
N VAL A 155 -20.01 11.44 -8.06
CA VAL A 155 -18.60 11.67 -8.33
C VAL A 155 -18.50 12.77 -9.39
N ASN A 156 -17.98 13.93 -9.00
CA ASN A 156 -17.78 15.08 -9.88
C ASN A 156 -16.36 15.64 -9.72
N PHE A 157 -15.37 14.79 -9.98
CA PHE A 157 -13.98 15.24 -9.94
C PHE A 157 -13.49 15.62 -11.33
N GLU A 158 -12.99 16.85 -11.48
CA GLU A 158 -12.61 17.42 -12.78
C GLU A 158 -11.69 16.52 -13.62
N TYR A 159 -10.73 15.84 -12.99
CA TYR A 159 -9.82 14.92 -13.68
C TYR A 159 -10.54 13.74 -14.36
N TYR A 160 -11.68 13.32 -13.81
CA TYR A 160 -12.48 12.24 -14.37
C TYR A 160 -13.26 12.63 -15.59
N LYS A 161 -13.29 13.89 -16.01
CA LYS A 161 -13.92 14.29 -17.27
C LYS A 161 -13.12 13.93 -18.53
N SER A 162 -11.94 13.29 -18.40
CA SER A 162 -11.09 12.91 -19.54
C SER A 162 -11.14 11.42 -19.87
N ILE A 163 -11.09 11.05 -21.15
CA ILE A 163 -11.17 9.65 -21.61
C ILE A 163 -10.06 8.73 -21.07
N ASP A 164 -8.86 9.27 -20.90
CA ASP A 164 -7.71 8.52 -20.36
C ASP A 164 -7.93 8.07 -18.91
N ALA A 165 -8.77 8.80 -18.16
CA ALA A 165 -8.96 8.55 -16.74
C ALA A 165 -9.72 7.24 -16.46
N TYR A 166 -10.61 6.78 -17.36
CA TYR A 166 -11.42 5.57 -17.13
C TYR A 166 -10.56 4.32 -16.97
N ARG A 167 -9.60 4.13 -17.87
CA ARG A 167 -8.68 2.99 -17.83
C ARG A 167 -7.92 2.96 -16.51
N TYR A 168 -7.46 4.12 -16.03
CA TYR A 168 -6.79 4.19 -14.75
C TYR A 168 -7.77 3.97 -13.60
N PHE A 169 -8.98 4.52 -13.66
CA PHE A 169 -10.00 4.34 -12.63
C PHE A 169 -10.21 2.86 -12.35
N GLN A 170 -10.53 2.06 -13.37
CA GLN A 170 -10.77 0.62 -13.29
C GLN A 170 -9.59 -0.20 -12.76
N GLN A 171 -8.35 0.28 -12.94
CA GLN A 171 -7.17 -0.44 -12.45
C GLN A 171 -7.04 -0.37 -10.92
N LYS A 172 -7.29 -1.49 -10.25
CA LYS A 172 -7.14 -1.63 -8.78
C LYS A 172 -7.98 -0.62 -7.98
N THR A 173 -9.17 -0.26 -8.50
CA THR A 173 -10.10 0.69 -7.85
C THR A 173 -10.31 0.38 -6.38
N SER A 174 -10.55 -0.89 -6.05
CA SER A 174 -10.80 -1.36 -4.68
C SER A 174 -9.69 -1.02 -3.68
N THR A 175 -8.44 -0.82 -4.12
CA THR A 175 -7.32 -0.45 -3.24
C THR A 175 -7.27 1.05 -2.92
N HIS A 176 -8.12 1.85 -3.57
CA HIS A 176 -8.20 3.30 -3.40
C HIS A 176 -9.60 3.78 -2.97
N VAL A 177 -10.55 2.87 -2.81
CA VAL A 177 -11.83 3.18 -2.16
C VAL A 177 -11.57 3.48 -0.67
N PRO A 178 -12.24 4.47 -0.07
CA PRO A 178 -13.23 5.38 -0.67
C PRO A 178 -12.63 6.63 -1.32
N HIS A 179 -11.41 7.03 -0.97
CA HIS A 179 -10.87 8.34 -1.33
C HIS A 179 -10.65 8.56 -2.84
N ILE A 180 -10.73 7.51 -3.66
CA ILE A 180 -10.79 7.59 -5.13
C ILE A 180 -12.01 8.36 -5.64
N TYR A 181 -13.10 8.44 -4.88
CA TYR A 181 -14.32 9.12 -5.31
C TYR A 181 -14.25 10.65 -5.21
N TYR A 182 -13.20 11.17 -4.55
CA TYR A 182 -13.04 12.60 -4.30
C TYR A 182 -14.16 13.27 -3.49
N LEU A 183 -14.98 12.46 -2.81
CA LEU A 183 -16.00 12.90 -1.88
C LEU A 183 -15.44 13.66 -0.66
N ASN A 184 -16.32 14.38 0.04
CA ASN A 184 -16.02 15.21 1.20
C ASN A 184 -15.83 14.37 2.47
N THR A 185 -14.58 14.17 2.86
CA THR A 185 -14.21 13.37 4.04
C THR A 185 -14.33 14.10 5.36
N LEU A 186 -14.88 15.32 5.39
CA LEU A 186 -15.14 16.09 6.61
C LEU A 186 -16.59 15.97 7.09
N LEU A 187 -17.47 15.36 6.30
CA LEU A 187 -18.86 15.16 6.71
C LEU A 187 -18.94 14.07 7.79
N PRO A 188 -19.81 14.25 8.80
CA PRO A 188 -20.12 13.20 9.75
C PRO A 188 -20.86 12.06 9.04
N PHE A 189 -20.75 10.85 9.58
CA PHE A 189 -21.54 9.68 9.17
C PHE A 189 -23.04 9.95 9.20
N THR A 190 -23.49 10.77 10.15
CA THR A 190 -24.90 11.12 10.34
C THR A 190 -25.46 12.13 9.34
N GLU A 191 -24.63 12.78 8.49
CA GLU A 191 -25.05 13.89 7.60
C GLU A 191 -26.29 13.56 6.75
N TYR A 192 -26.30 12.38 6.12
CA TYR A 192 -27.41 11.94 5.25
C TYR A 192 -28.24 10.82 5.88
N LEU A 193 -28.03 10.53 7.16
CA LEU A 193 -28.64 9.40 7.84
C LEU A 193 -30.10 9.72 8.21
N ILE A 194 -31.03 8.90 7.75
CA ILE A 194 -32.47 9.01 8.06
C ILE A 194 -32.96 7.91 8.99
N SER A 195 -32.19 6.85 9.17
CA SER A 195 -32.53 5.74 10.07
C SER A 195 -31.27 5.08 10.60
N SER A 196 -31.18 4.98 11.92
CA SER A 196 -30.14 4.27 12.68
C SER A 196 -30.82 3.29 13.65
N PRO A 197 -30.18 2.16 14.03
CA PRO A 197 -30.70 1.31 15.09
C PRO A 197 -30.54 1.94 16.48
N GLU A 198 -29.55 2.81 16.67
CA GLU A 198 -29.19 3.44 17.96
C GLU A 198 -28.62 4.85 17.74
N ASP A 199 -28.54 5.64 18.82
CA ASP A 199 -27.86 6.92 18.81
C ASP A 199 -26.33 6.75 18.77
N PHE A 200 -25.64 7.76 18.23
CA PHE A 200 -24.18 7.79 18.17
C PHE A 200 -23.61 8.55 19.36
N GLU A 201 -22.48 8.06 19.86
CA GLU A 201 -21.66 8.75 20.84
C GLU A 201 -20.33 9.20 20.22
N PRO A 202 -19.62 10.18 20.80
CA PRO A 202 -18.25 10.47 20.41
C PRO A 202 -17.34 9.24 20.57
N GLY A 203 -16.69 8.85 19.49
CA GLY A 203 -15.69 7.79 19.43
C GLY A 203 -14.26 8.33 19.59
N PRO A 204 -13.25 7.46 19.45
CA PRO A 204 -11.85 7.88 19.51
C PRO A 204 -11.51 8.84 18.37
N GLU A 205 -10.49 9.64 18.60
CA GLU A 205 -9.99 10.61 17.65
C GLU A 205 -9.30 9.95 16.45
N VAL A 206 -9.30 10.65 15.33
CA VAL A 206 -8.66 10.20 14.09
C VAL A 206 -7.91 11.37 13.47
N VAL A 207 -6.65 11.11 13.11
CA VAL A 207 -5.83 12.08 12.39
C VAL A 207 -6.18 12.05 10.89
N LEU A 208 -6.63 13.17 10.34
CA LEU A 208 -6.83 13.35 8.92
C LEU A 208 -5.72 14.22 8.34
N LYS A 209 -4.85 13.61 7.53
CA LYS A 209 -3.70 14.27 6.92
C LYS A 209 -4.09 14.99 5.62
N GLY A 210 -3.55 16.19 5.43
CA GLY A 210 -3.71 16.97 4.20
C GLY A 210 -3.00 16.33 3.00
N CYS A 211 -3.66 16.36 1.84
CA CYS A 211 -3.09 15.97 0.55
C CYS A 211 -2.65 17.20 -0.24
N ASN A 212 -1.38 17.26 -0.67
CA ASN A 212 -0.85 18.40 -1.42
C ASN A 212 -1.33 18.53 -2.88
N ARG A 213 -2.18 17.61 -3.34
CA ARG A 213 -2.73 17.60 -4.71
C ARG A 213 -4.20 17.96 -4.75
N CYS A 214 -5.01 17.32 -3.93
CA CYS A 214 -6.46 17.56 -3.90
C CYS A 214 -6.91 18.40 -2.71
N ALA A 215 -5.97 18.86 -1.87
CA ALA A 215 -6.23 19.66 -0.67
C ALA A 215 -7.19 19.05 0.37
N ARG A 216 -7.76 17.86 0.16
CA ARG A 216 -8.58 17.17 1.17
C ARG A 216 -7.74 16.72 2.36
N TYR A 217 -8.33 16.76 3.54
CA TYR A 217 -7.85 16.04 4.72
C TYR A 217 -8.42 14.61 4.67
N LEU A 218 -7.55 13.61 4.72
CA LEU A 218 -7.93 12.20 4.58
C LEU A 218 -7.36 11.38 5.74
N PRO A 219 -8.10 10.40 6.28
CA PRO A 219 -7.64 9.61 7.42
C PRO A 219 -6.31 8.91 7.19
N ILE A 220 -5.46 8.93 8.22
CA ILE A 220 -4.29 8.08 8.40
C ILE A 220 -4.47 7.22 9.65
N ASN A 221 -3.87 6.03 9.64
CA ASN A 221 -3.92 5.14 10.79
C ASN A 221 -2.72 5.41 11.70
N ILE A 222 -2.82 6.41 12.57
CA ILE A 222 -1.67 6.85 13.37
C ILE A 222 -1.24 5.79 14.40
N HIS A 223 -2.18 4.98 14.90
CA HIS A 223 -1.91 3.90 15.86
C HIS A 223 -1.38 2.63 15.20
N ASN A 224 -1.77 2.35 13.95
CA ASN A 224 -1.24 1.24 13.14
C ASN A 224 -0.84 1.71 11.74
N GLU A 225 0.26 2.47 11.66
CA GLU A 225 0.71 3.08 10.40
C GLU A 225 0.99 2.07 9.27
N VAL A 226 1.30 0.81 9.60
CA VAL A 226 1.55 -0.24 8.60
C VAL A 226 0.27 -0.60 7.85
N ASN A 227 -0.88 -0.55 8.53
CA ASN A 227 -2.20 -0.66 7.91
C ASN A 227 -2.63 0.70 7.33
N THR A 228 -2.04 1.05 6.19
CA THR A 228 -2.26 2.34 5.54
C THR A 228 -3.70 2.52 5.07
N LEU A 229 -4.28 3.68 5.37
CA LEU A 229 -5.55 4.15 4.83
C LEU A 229 -5.31 4.93 3.52
N SER A 230 -5.36 6.26 3.59
CA SER A 230 -5.39 7.14 2.41
C SER A 230 -4.01 7.45 1.84
N PHE A 231 -2.94 7.22 2.61
CA PHE A 231 -1.56 7.59 2.26
C PHE A 231 -0.63 6.40 2.37
N SER A 232 0.31 6.27 1.43
CA SER A 232 1.42 5.32 1.58
C SER A 232 2.47 5.85 2.55
N LEU A 233 3.24 4.95 3.15
CA LEU A 233 4.37 5.31 4.01
C LEU A 233 5.56 5.89 3.22
N HIS A 234 6.36 6.73 3.88
CA HIS A 234 7.56 7.34 3.32
C HIS A 234 8.81 6.51 3.60
N CYS A 235 9.14 6.29 4.87
CA CYS A 235 10.38 5.64 5.31
C CYS A 235 10.17 4.19 5.77
N LYS A 236 9.28 3.43 5.13
CA LYS A 236 8.97 2.05 5.56
C LYS A 236 10.21 1.15 5.79
N LYS A 237 11.22 1.24 4.91
CA LYS A 237 12.45 0.42 5.00
C LYS A 237 13.56 1.01 5.86
N LYS A 238 13.49 2.32 6.16
CA LYS A 238 14.49 3.07 6.92
C LYS A 238 13.82 3.83 8.05
N ALA A 239 12.88 3.17 8.72
CA ALA A 239 12.19 3.75 9.86
C ALA A 239 13.17 3.86 11.04
N PRO A 240 13.06 4.88 11.90
CA PRO A 240 12.08 5.97 11.87
C PRO A 240 12.32 6.99 10.74
N CYS A 241 11.25 7.64 10.28
CA CYS A 241 11.33 8.71 9.31
C CYS A 241 11.95 9.96 9.93
N THR A 242 12.98 10.51 9.27
CA THR A 242 13.67 11.73 9.71
C THR A 242 13.39 12.93 8.81
N HIS A 243 12.45 12.82 7.87
CA HIS A 243 12.17 13.85 6.87
C HIS A 243 10.97 14.70 7.29
N PRO A 244 11.15 15.97 7.71
CA PRO A 244 10.13 16.74 8.43
C PRO A 244 8.74 16.79 7.79
N PRO A 245 8.56 17.12 6.48
CA PRO A 245 7.22 17.24 5.92
C PRO A 245 6.50 15.88 5.76
N PHE A 246 7.22 14.77 5.90
CA PHE A 246 6.65 13.43 5.84
C PHE A 246 6.38 12.84 7.22
N MET A 247 7.15 13.20 8.25
CA MET A 247 7.03 12.61 9.59
C MET A 247 6.24 13.47 10.57
N SER A 248 6.04 14.76 10.29
CA SER A 248 5.42 15.68 11.22
C SER A 248 4.44 16.61 10.53
N TYR A 249 3.22 16.71 11.07
CA TYR A 249 2.13 17.45 10.47
C TYR A 249 1.64 18.54 11.42
N LYS A 250 1.52 19.77 10.94
CA LYS A 250 0.92 20.87 11.71
C LYS A 250 -0.57 20.57 11.91
N ILE A 251 -1.06 20.69 13.14
CA ILE A 251 -2.48 20.52 13.45
C ILE A 251 -3.18 21.86 13.19
N ASP A 252 -4.04 21.92 12.19
CA ASP A 252 -4.71 23.17 11.80
C ASP A 252 -5.89 23.51 12.73
N ASN A 253 -6.54 22.52 13.31
CA ASN A 253 -7.63 22.68 14.28
C ASN A 253 -7.18 22.44 15.74
N TYR A 254 -5.92 22.79 16.06
CA TYR A 254 -5.34 22.50 17.38
C TYR A 254 -6.14 23.11 18.53
N ASP A 255 -6.62 24.34 18.34
CA ASP A 255 -7.31 25.09 19.38
C ASP A 255 -8.73 24.55 19.66
N ASP A 256 -9.22 23.63 18.82
CA ASP A 256 -10.50 22.94 18.98
C ASP A 256 -10.38 21.61 19.73
N LEU A 257 -9.15 21.17 20.06
CA LEU A 257 -8.90 19.86 20.68
C LEU A 257 -9.10 19.88 22.20
N THR A 258 -9.65 18.79 22.72
CA THR A 258 -9.81 18.58 24.17
C THR A 258 -8.49 18.17 24.83
N GLU A 259 -8.36 18.41 26.14
CA GLU A 259 -7.16 18.04 26.91
C GLU A 259 -6.82 16.54 26.77
N ASN A 260 -7.82 15.67 26.78
CA ASN A 260 -7.63 14.22 26.60
C ASN A 260 -6.96 13.88 25.26
N ILE A 261 -7.39 14.52 24.16
CA ILE A 261 -6.76 14.33 22.85
C ILE A 261 -5.30 14.77 22.91
N LEU A 262 -5.00 15.90 23.55
CA LEU A 262 -3.66 16.50 23.67
C LEU A 262 -2.69 15.66 24.51
N GLU A 263 -3.17 14.71 25.32
CA GLU A 263 -2.34 13.76 26.08
C GLU A 263 -1.77 12.63 25.21
N ASN A 264 -2.26 12.47 23.97
CA ASN A 264 -1.76 11.43 23.07
C ASN A 264 -0.26 11.59 22.77
N SER A 265 0.48 10.49 22.92
CA SER A 265 1.95 10.45 22.74
C SER A 265 2.46 10.85 21.34
N TYR A 266 1.60 10.81 20.33
CA TYR A 266 1.94 11.23 18.96
C TYR A 266 1.74 12.74 18.74
N ILE A 267 1.20 13.48 19.72
CA ILE A 267 1.03 14.93 19.66
C ILE A 267 2.20 15.63 20.36
N MET A 268 2.82 16.56 19.65
CA MET A 268 3.87 17.44 20.14
C MET A 268 3.23 18.80 20.47
N ASN A 269 2.81 18.98 21.72
CA ASN A 269 2.05 20.16 22.16
C ASN A 269 2.81 21.48 21.96
N ASP A 270 4.11 21.51 22.26
CA ASP A 270 4.96 22.70 22.09
C ASP A 270 4.98 23.22 20.65
N ASP A 271 4.86 22.32 19.67
CA ASP A 271 4.92 22.64 18.24
C ASP A 271 3.54 22.63 17.56
N LYS A 272 2.48 22.22 18.28
CA LYS A 272 1.14 21.94 17.73
C LYS A 272 1.17 20.98 16.53
N ARG A 273 1.84 19.83 16.67
CA ARG A 273 2.05 18.87 15.56
C ARG A 273 1.74 17.43 15.93
N VAL A 274 1.29 16.65 14.95
CA VAL A 274 1.32 15.18 15.01
C VAL A 274 2.69 14.68 14.53
N LYS A 275 3.21 13.63 15.17
CA LYS A 275 4.44 12.94 14.79
C LYS A 275 4.15 11.48 14.43
N SER A 276 4.70 11.03 13.32
CA SER A 276 4.53 9.69 12.75
C SER A 276 5.86 8.96 12.64
N TYR A 277 5.88 7.66 12.93
CA TYR A 277 7.08 6.83 12.98
C TYR A 277 7.64 6.52 11.59
N TYR A 278 6.80 6.06 10.67
CA TYR A 278 7.21 5.74 9.29
C TYR A 278 7.08 6.94 8.35
N GLY A 279 6.31 7.95 8.75
CA GLY A 279 5.95 9.10 7.94
C GLY A 279 5.07 8.74 6.74
N HIS A 280 4.32 9.69 6.23
CA HIS A 280 3.38 9.51 5.11
C HIS A 280 3.80 10.35 3.90
N GLN A 281 3.49 9.87 2.69
CA GLN A 281 3.68 10.64 1.46
C GLN A 281 2.87 11.95 1.49
N LEU A 282 3.29 12.95 0.71
CA LEU A 282 2.63 14.26 0.68
C LEU A 282 1.28 14.20 -0.03
N GLU A 283 1.17 13.33 -1.04
CA GLU A 283 -0.06 13.05 -1.77
C GLU A 283 -0.75 11.75 -1.32
N CYS A 284 -2.09 11.74 -1.35
CA CYS A 284 -2.86 10.52 -1.09
C CYS A 284 -2.70 9.50 -2.22
N THR A 285 -3.04 8.23 -1.99
CA THR A 285 -2.80 7.16 -2.97
C THR A 285 -3.64 7.30 -4.23
N ALA A 286 -4.83 7.93 -4.17
CA ALA A 286 -5.62 8.28 -5.36
C ALA A 286 -4.91 9.36 -6.19
N CYS A 287 -4.49 10.46 -5.56
CA CYS A 287 -3.73 11.51 -6.25
C CYS A 287 -2.40 10.98 -6.82
N LYS A 288 -1.71 10.10 -6.11
CA LYS A 288 -0.51 9.42 -6.62
C LYS A 288 -0.83 8.58 -7.85
N LYS A 289 -1.95 7.86 -7.86
CA LYS A 289 -2.39 7.05 -9.00
C LYS A 289 -2.64 7.92 -10.24
N PHE A 290 -3.42 8.99 -10.11
CA PHE A 290 -3.86 9.79 -11.27
C PHE A 290 -2.90 10.92 -11.64
N PHE A 291 -2.38 11.68 -10.68
CA PHE A 291 -1.57 12.87 -10.98
C PHE A 291 -0.08 12.60 -11.09
N VAL A 292 0.40 11.47 -10.56
CA VAL A 292 1.83 11.13 -10.56
C VAL A 292 2.05 9.94 -11.48
N ASN A 293 1.45 8.80 -11.17
CA ASN A 293 1.71 7.55 -11.87
C ASN A 293 1.13 7.55 -13.29
N ALA A 294 -0.13 7.95 -13.49
CA ALA A 294 -0.75 7.94 -14.83
C ALA A 294 -0.02 8.88 -15.81
N ALA A 295 0.47 10.03 -15.33
CA ALA A 295 1.27 10.94 -16.15
C ALA A 295 2.69 10.42 -16.40
N LEU A 296 3.40 9.96 -15.36
CA LEU A 296 4.83 9.62 -15.45
C LEU A 296 5.11 8.21 -15.99
N ASN A 297 4.20 7.25 -15.80
CA ASN A 297 4.44 5.86 -16.22
C ASN A 297 4.51 5.70 -17.75
N PRO A 298 3.63 6.31 -18.57
CA PRO A 298 3.74 6.25 -20.03
C PRO A 298 5.03 6.87 -20.56
N MET A 299 5.56 7.88 -19.85
CA MET A 299 6.83 8.49 -20.23
C MET A 299 8.03 7.56 -19.99
N ARG A 300 7.91 6.49 -19.18
CA ARG A 300 9.04 5.60 -18.88
C ARG A 300 9.59 4.99 -20.16
N ASN A 301 10.88 5.22 -20.43
CA ASN A 301 11.51 4.66 -21.62
C ASN A 301 11.74 3.14 -21.42
N SER A 302 11.89 2.40 -22.51
CA SER A 302 12.13 0.95 -22.47
C SER A 302 13.39 0.58 -21.67
N GLN A 303 14.40 1.48 -21.63
CA GLN A 303 15.61 1.29 -20.84
C GLN A 303 15.34 1.29 -19.33
N GLN A 304 14.42 2.13 -18.85
CA GLN A 304 14.03 2.22 -17.44
C GLN A 304 13.33 0.95 -16.96
N PHE A 305 12.42 0.38 -17.77
CA PHE A 305 11.81 -0.91 -17.47
C PHE A 305 12.86 -2.04 -17.44
N ARG A 306 13.80 -2.02 -18.39
CA ARG A 306 14.91 -2.98 -18.41
C ARG A 306 15.80 -2.85 -17.18
N GLU A 307 16.10 -1.63 -16.72
CA GLU A 307 16.91 -1.42 -15.51
C GLU A 307 16.26 -2.00 -14.24
N ASP A 308 14.94 -1.80 -14.05
CA ASP A 308 14.25 -2.32 -12.86
C ASP A 308 14.15 -3.85 -12.88
N SER A 309 13.87 -4.43 -14.06
CA SER A 309 13.87 -5.89 -14.24
C SER A 309 15.27 -6.50 -14.08
N LEU A 310 16.30 -5.84 -14.63
CA LEU A 310 17.70 -6.27 -14.51
C LEU A 310 18.17 -6.27 -13.05
N ARG A 311 17.79 -5.26 -12.25
CA ARG A 311 18.14 -5.23 -10.82
C ARG A 311 17.58 -6.45 -10.10
N ARG A 312 16.28 -6.74 -10.25
CA ARG A 312 15.65 -7.90 -9.59
C ARG A 312 16.32 -9.21 -9.99
N ARG A 313 16.58 -9.38 -11.29
CA ARG A 313 17.27 -10.55 -11.84
C ARG A 313 18.71 -10.66 -11.32
N ALA A 314 19.43 -9.55 -11.21
CA ALA A 314 20.78 -9.52 -10.67
C ALA A 314 20.80 -9.99 -9.20
N THR A 315 19.85 -9.52 -8.38
CA THR A 315 19.71 -10.00 -6.99
C THR A 315 19.45 -11.49 -6.93
N GLU A 316 18.56 -12.02 -7.77
CA GLU A 316 18.27 -13.46 -7.83
C GLU A 316 19.50 -14.28 -8.23
N VAL A 317 20.25 -13.85 -9.25
CA VAL A 317 21.50 -14.51 -9.68
C VAL A 317 22.55 -14.46 -8.57
N LEU A 318 22.71 -13.30 -7.91
CA LEU A 318 23.65 -13.13 -6.80
C LEU A 318 23.35 -14.10 -5.66
N VAL A 319 22.10 -14.12 -5.19
CA VAL A 319 21.70 -14.96 -4.05
C VAL A 319 21.87 -16.45 -4.38
N ASN A 320 21.47 -16.87 -5.58
CA ASN A 320 21.61 -18.26 -6.01
C ASN A 320 23.09 -18.67 -6.16
N TYR A 321 23.95 -17.80 -6.71
CA TYR A 321 25.39 -18.08 -6.80
C TYR A 321 26.01 -18.23 -5.41
N LEU A 322 25.76 -17.28 -4.50
CA LEU A 322 26.35 -17.29 -3.17
C LEU A 322 25.95 -18.54 -2.37
N LEU A 323 24.72 -19.03 -2.55
CA LEU A 323 24.22 -20.23 -1.90
C LEU A 323 24.56 -21.54 -2.63
N ASP A 324 25.28 -21.47 -3.75
CA ASP A 324 25.55 -22.59 -4.66
C ASP A 324 24.26 -23.32 -5.08
N LYS A 325 23.31 -22.54 -5.60
CA LYS A 325 21.97 -23.01 -5.99
C LYS A 325 21.63 -22.67 -7.43
N GLU A 326 20.85 -23.54 -8.05
CA GLU A 326 20.19 -23.27 -9.33
C GLU A 326 18.82 -22.58 -9.10
N LEU A 327 18.12 -22.25 -10.19
CA LEU A 327 16.72 -21.82 -10.10
C LEU A 327 15.87 -22.92 -9.45
N VAL A 328 15.04 -22.54 -8.48
CA VAL A 328 14.27 -23.51 -7.65
C VAL A 328 13.42 -24.44 -8.49
N HIS A 329 12.78 -23.96 -9.56
CA HIS A 329 11.98 -24.80 -10.46
C HIS A 329 12.79 -25.94 -11.07
N HIS A 330 14.04 -25.67 -11.45
CA HIS A 330 14.92 -26.65 -12.06
C HIS A 330 15.53 -27.61 -11.02
N GLU A 331 16.02 -27.06 -9.90
CA GLU A 331 16.55 -27.82 -8.76
C GLU A 331 15.50 -28.82 -8.24
N PHE A 332 14.28 -28.32 -8.01
CA PHE A 332 13.17 -29.10 -7.48
C PHE A 332 12.71 -30.18 -8.47
N ARG A 333 12.56 -29.85 -9.76
CA ARG A 333 12.18 -30.83 -10.79
C ARG A 333 13.23 -31.92 -10.98
N LYS A 334 14.53 -31.57 -10.93
CA LYS A 334 15.63 -32.55 -10.96
C LYS A 334 15.55 -33.53 -9.79
N LYS A 335 15.37 -32.99 -8.57
CA LYS A 335 15.35 -33.73 -7.29
C LYS A 335 14.10 -34.60 -7.11
N THR A 336 12.93 -34.07 -7.45
CA THR A 336 11.64 -34.68 -7.07
C THR A 336 10.82 -35.21 -8.24
N LYS A 337 11.19 -34.86 -9.49
CA LYS A 337 10.40 -35.10 -10.71
C LYS A 337 9.00 -34.47 -10.69
N LYS A 338 8.72 -33.55 -9.76
CA LYS A 338 7.46 -32.79 -9.64
C LYS A 338 7.67 -31.34 -10.00
N GLU A 339 6.58 -30.67 -10.38
CA GLU A 339 6.60 -29.23 -10.60
C GLU A 339 6.55 -28.48 -9.26
N PHE A 340 7.45 -27.50 -9.10
CA PHE A 340 7.61 -26.75 -7.86
C PHE A 340 6.33 -26.02 -7.44
N SER A 341 5.63 -25.40 -8.40
CA SER A 341 4.37 -24.69 -8.15
C SER A 341 3.28 -25.63 -7.64
N GLU A 342 3.15 -26.82 -8.22
CA GLU A 342 2.18 -27.83 -7.78
C GLU A 342 2.48 -28.36 -6.39
N HIS A 343 3.77 -28.53 -6.07
CA HIS A 343 4.22 -28.93 -4.75
C HIS A 343 3.81 -27.90 -3.69
N ILE A 344 4.12 -26.62 -3.90
CA ILE A 344 3.74 -25.55 -2.96
C ILE A 344 2.21 -25.43 -2.88
N TRP A 345 1.49 -25.49 -4.01
CA TRP A 345 0.03 -25.46 -4.02
C TRP A 345 -0.57 -26.58 -3.15
N SER A 346 -0.05 -27.80 -3.28
CA SER A 346 -0.46 -28.96 -2.49
C SER A 346 -0.08 -28.83 -1.01
N LYS A 347 1.11 -28.30 -0.72
CA LYS A 347 1.62 -28.04 0.64
C LYS A 347 0.71 -27.11 1.44
N PHE A 348 0.04 -26.17 0.78
CA PHE A 348 -0.94 -25.27 1.39
C PHE A 348 -2.40 -25.76 1.26
N GLY A 349 -2.62 -27.04 0.93
CA GLY A 349 -3.96 -27.61 0.82
C GLY A 349 -4.81 -26.94 -0.26
N GLN A 350 -4.17 -26.47 -1.35
CA GLN A 350 -4.82 -25.80 -2.48
C GLN A 350 -5.58 -24.52 -2.08
N ARG A 351 -5.11 -23.83 -1.04
CA ARG A 351 -5.75 -22.64 -0.49
C ARG A 351 -4.77 -21.49 -0.38
N CYS A 352 -5.30 -20.27 -0.54
CA CYS A 352 -4.56 -19.07 -0.18
C CYS A 352 -4.25 -19.11 1.33
N PHE A 353 -2.99 -18.95 1.71
CA PHE A 353 -2.58 -18.96 3.11
C PHE A 353 -3.34 -17.92 3.97
N LYS A 354 -3.39 -16.66 3.49
CA LYS A 354 -4.01 -15.55 4.23
C LYS A 354 -5.53 -15.72 4.42
N CYS A 355 -6.29 -15.92 3.34
CA CYS A 355 -7.77 -15.91 3.41
C CYS A 355 -8.45 -17.29 3.39
N GLY A 356 -7.70 -18.38 3.20
CA GLY A 356 -8.27 -19.72 3.13
C GLY A 356 -9.09 -20.04 1.88
N LYS A 357 -9.26 -19.09 0.94
CA LYS A 357 -9.94 -19.32 -0.35
C LYS A 357 -9.27 -20.51 -1.06
N LYS A 358 -10.07 -21.49 -1.50
CA LYS A 358 -9.60 -22.56 -2.39
C LYS A 358 -9.20 -21.95 -3.73
N LEU A 359 -8.03 -22.33 -4.24
CA LEU A 359 -7.45 -21.82 -5.47
C LEU A 359 -7.26 -22.96 -6.45
N ALA A 360 -7.65 -22.74 -7.70
CA ALA A 360 -7.09 -23.53 -8.80
C ALA A 360 -5.58 -23.21 -8.94
N LEU A 361 -4.82 -24.12 -9.57
CA LEU A 361 -3.36 -23.98 -9.68
C LEU A 361 -2.95 -22.72 -10.47
N ASP A 362 -3.72 -22.34 -11.48
CA ASP A 362 -3.53 -21.15 -12.33
C ASP A 362 -3.95 -19.84 -11.64
N GLU A 363 -4.84 -19.89 -10.65
CA GLU A 363 -5.18 -18.76 -9.78
C GLU A 363 -4.12 -18.49 -8.69
N MET A 364 -3.24 -19.45 -8.45
CA MET A 364 -2.22 -19.37 -7.40
C MET A 364 -1.06 -18.48 -7.82
N HIS A 365 -0.65 -17.60 -6.90
CA HIS A 365 0.63 -16.91 -6.95
C HIS A 365 1.61 -17.50 -5.95
N LEU A 366 2.79 -17.88 -6.46
CA LEU A 366 3.96 -18.20 -5.63
C LEU A 366 4.57 -16.90 -5.11
N ASP A 367 4.59 -16.75 -3.79
CA ASP A 367 5.20 -15.61 -3.13
C ASP A 367 6.46 -16.01 -2.35
N HIS A 368 7.43 -15.09 -2.30
CA HIS A 368 8.59 -15.25 -1.43
C HIS A 368 8.14 -14.93 0.00
N THR A 369 8.17 -15.92 0.89
CA THR A 369 7.73 -15.73 2.29
C THR A 369 8.49 -14.58 2.94
N MET A 370 9.82 -14.64 2.89
CA MET A 370 10.70 -13.51 3.16
C MET A 370 11.08 -12.79 1.83
N PRO A 371 11.18 -11.45 1.81
CA PRO A 371 11.33 -10.70 0.55
C PRO A 371 12.71 -10.88 -0.13
N LEU A 372 12.71 -11.13 -1.45
CA LEU A 372 13.94 -11.18 -2.29
C LEU A 372 14.78 -9.91 -2.20
N ALA A 373 14.14 -8.75 -2.03
CA ALA A 373 14.84 -7.48 -1.85
C ALA A 373 15.79 -7.49 -0.63
N PHE A 374 15.56 -8.38 0.33
CA PHE A 374 16.37 -8.60 1.53
C PHE A 374 17.18 -9.91 1.47
N LEU A 375 17.48 -10.38 0.25
CA LEU A 375 18.36 -11.51 -0.04
C LEU A 375 17.79 -12.88 0.34
N TYR A 376 16.47 -13.00 0.43
CA TYR A 376 15.78 -14.29 0.59
C TYR A 376 15.34 -14.82 -0.77
N ARG A 377 15.92 -15.95 -1.22
CA ARG A 377 15.54 -16.58 -2.50
C ARG A 377 14.14 -17.18 -2.44
N LEU A 378 13.57 -17.44 -3.62
CA LEU A 378 12.45 -18.37 -3.71
C LEU A 378 12.97 -19.79 -3.51
N ASP A 379 12.40 -20.50 -2.53
CA ASP A 379 12.72 -21.90 -2.22
C ASP A 379 11.48 -22.60 -1.65
N GLU A 380 11.64 -23.82 -1.13
CA GLU A 380 10.55 -24.64 -0.57
C GLU A 380 9.80 -23.98 0.61
N SER A 381 10.30 -22.85 1.14
CA SER A 381 9.59 -22.01 2.12
C SER A 381 8.54 -21.08 1.50
N ALA A 382 8.42 -21.03 0.17
CA ALA A 382 7.48 -20.16 -0.55
C ALA A 382 6.02 -20.27 -0.06
N THR A 383 5.27 -19.17 -0.15
CA THR A 383 3.86 -19.11 0.29
C THR A 383 2.89 -19.16 -0.89
N CYS A 384 1.82 -19.93 -0.74
CA CYS A 384 0.67 -19.96 -1.66
C CYS A 384 -0.31 -18.80 -1.37
N LEU A 385 -0.45 -17.83 -2.28
CA LEU A 385 -1.36 -16.69 -2.14
C LEU A 385 -2.26 -16.50 -3.37
N CYS A 386 -3.44 -15.90 -3.19
CA CYS A 386 -4.24 -15.41 -4.32
C CYS A 386 -3.70 -14.07 -4.83
N ALA A 387 -4.09 -13.67 -6.05
CA ALA A 387 -3.64 -12.44 -6.70
C ALA A 387 -3.70 -11.20 -5.81
N ASN A 388 -4.80 -11.03 -5.07
CA ASN A 388 -5.01 -9.88 -4.19
C ASN A 388 -4.02 -9.89 -3.01
N HIS A 389 -3.93 -10.98 -2.24
CA HIS A 389 -3.02 -11.05 -1.08
C HIS A 389 -1.55 -11.02 -1.49
N ASN A 390 -1.19 -11.61 -2.64
CA ASN A 390 0.14 -11.46 -3.20
C ASN A 390 0.46 -9.98 -3.51
N SER A 391 -0.52 -9.26 -4.08
CA SER A 391 -0.38 -7.83 -4.39
C SER A 391 -0.40 -6.90 -3.16
N GLN A 392 -0.97 -7.35 -2.03
CA GLN A 392 -0.95 -6.66 -0.74
C GLN A 392 0.37 -6.91 -0.01
N LYS A 393 0.80 -8.18 0.07
CA LYS A 393 2.06 -8.56 0.72
C LYS A 393 3.28 -7.95 0.04
N ARG A 394 3.38 -7.98 -1.29
CA ARG A 394 4.51 -7.39 -2.06
C ARG A 394 5.88 -7.76 -1.45
N ASP A 395 6.65 -6.76 -1.03
CA ASP A 395 7.94 -6.84 -0.36
C ASP A 395 7.85 -6.57 1.16
N HIS A 396 6.67 -6.72 1.77
CA HIS A 396 6.50 -6.72 3.22
C HIS A 396 7.13 -7.97 3.85
N PHE A 397 7.71 -7.81 5.04
CA PHE A 397 8.10 -8.93 5.89
C PHE A 397 6.85 -9.64 6.43
N PRO A 398 6.94 -10.93 6.80
CA PRO A 398 5.84 -11.65 7.43
C PRO A 398 5.26 -10.92 8.65
N ILE A 399 6.10 -10.43 9.57
CA ILE A 399 5.68 -9.67 10.76
C ILE A 399 4.89 -8.38 10.45
N ASP A 400 5.07 -7.80 9.26
CA ASP A 400 4.36 -6.59 8.84
C ASP A 400 3.00 -6.89 8.19
N TYR A 401 2.63 -8.16 8.02
CA TYR A 401 1.49 -8.55 7.19
C TYR A 401 0.62 -9.67 7.77
N TYR A 402 1.20 -10.56 8.57
CA TYR A 402 0.51 -11.67 9.20
C TYR A 402 0.34 -11.41 10.70
N THR A 403 -0.74 -11.93 11.28
CA THR A 403 -0.95 -11.95 12.73
C THR A 403 -0.05 -13.00 13.38
N GLU A 404 0.13 -12.94 14.69
CA GLU A 404 0.93 -13.94 15.44
C GLU A 404 0.49 -15.38 15.21
N ASP A 405 -0.82 -15.66 15.21
CA ASP A 405 -1.34 -17.00 14.92
C ASP A 405 -1.08 -17.43 13.47
N GLU A 406 -1.16 -16.48 12.54
CA GLU A 406 -0.76 -16.73 11.16
C GLU A 406 0.73 -16.99 11.06
N LEU A 407 1.60 -16.26 11.77
CA LEU A 407 3.05 -16.49 11.76
C LEU A 407 3.41 -17.88 12.29
N LYS A 408 2.80 -18.33 13.39
CA LYS A 408 2.98 -19.69 13.92
C LYS A 408 2.56 -20.76 12.91
N ARG A 409 1.41 -20.57 12.26
CA ARG A 409 0.93 -21.48 11.22
C ARG A 409 1.84 -21.46 9.98
N LEU A 410 2.32 -20.29 9.60
CA LEU A 410 3.25 -20.12 8.48
C LEU A 410 4.58 -20.81 8.77
N SER A 411 5.11 -20.68 9.98
CA SER A 411 6.31 -21.40 10.45
C SER A 411 6.13 -22.91 10.32
N SER A 412 5.02 -23.45 10.84
CA SER A 412 4.71 -24.88 10.78
C SER A 412 4.67 -25.42 9.34
N ILE A 413 4.07 -24.67 8.40
CA ILE A 413 3.98 -25.10 7.01
C ILE A 413 5.33 -24.91 6.28
N THR A 414 5.94 -23.73 6.39
CA THR A 414 7.12 -23.36 5.59
C THR A 414 8.42 -23.95 6.13
N GLY A 415 8.48 -24.28 7.42
CA GLY A 415 9.68 -24.69 8.13
C GLY A 415 10.59 -23.53 8.53
N LEU A 416 10.17 -22.27 8.31
CA LEU A 416 10.92 -21.10 8.75
C LEU A 416 10.79 -20.93 10.26
N GLY A 417 11.92 -20.75 10.94
CA GLY A 417 11.94 -20.49 12.38
C GLY A 417 11.25 -19.17 12.73
N ASP A 418 10.71 -19.12 13.95
CA ASP A 418 9.95 -17.97 14.46
C ASP A 418 10.77 -16.68 14.44
N GLU A 419 12.03 -16.74 14.85
CA GLU A 419 12.97 -15.61 14.81
C GLU A 419 13.13 -15.01 13.40
N ILE A 420 13.11 -15.84 12.36
CA ILE A 420 13.26 -15.39 10.97
C ILE A 420 12.01 -14.65 10.52
N LEU A 421 10.82 -15.19 10.84
CA LEU A 421 9.55 -14.59 10.45
C LEU A 421 9.30 -13.23 11.13
N HIS A 422 9.83 -13.06 12.33
CA HIS A 422 9.79 -11.82 13.10
C HIS A 422 10.90 -10.82 12.74
N SER A 423 11.88 -11.24 11.95
CA SER A 423 12.98 -10.36 11.55
C SER A 423 12.63 -9.46 10.37
N LYS A 424 13.17 -8.23 10.41
CA LYS A 424 13.19 -7.27 9.29
C LYS A 424 14.58 -7.09 8.68
N SER A 425 15.52 -7.96 9.03
CA SER A 425 16.90 -7.89 8.54
C SER A 425 17.06 -8.54 7.17
N ALA A 426 18.16 -8.21 6.47
CA ALA A 426 18.61 -9.03 5.35
C ALA A 426 19.01 -10.43 5.82
N ASN A 427 19.00 -11.39 4.89
CA ASN A 427 19.46 -12.75 5.15
C ASN A 427 20.95 -12.77 5.53
N SER A 428 21.23 -12.99 6.82
CA SER A 428 22.58 -12.93 7.40
C SER A 428 23.54 -13.94 6.78
N VAL A 429 23.05 -15.12 6.37
CA VAL A 429 23.85 -16.16 5.70
C VAL A 429 24.34 -15.65 4.35
N VAL A 430 23.45 -15.06 3.55
CA VAL A 430 23.81 -14.51 2.24
C VAL A 430 24.72 -13.29 2.39
N VAL A 431 24.47 -12.42 3.38
CA VAL A 431 25.36 -11.29 3.68
C VAL A 431 26.77 -11.77 4.03
N LYS A 432 26.90 -12.81 4.87
CA LYS A 432 28.20 -13.39 5.20
C LYS A 432 28.90 -13.94 3.95
N LEU A 433 28.20 -14.75 3.15
CA LEU A 433 28.75 -15.33 1.92
C LEU A 433 29.18 -14.25 0.92
N LEU A 434 28.44 -13.15 0.82
CA LEU A 434 28.80 -12.01 -0.01
C LEU A 434 30.14 -11.38 0.45
N ARG A 435 30.33 -11.20 1.76
CA ARG A 435 31.57 -10.66 2.33
C ARG A 435 32.75 -11.60 2.13
N ASP A 436 32.51 -12.90 2.24
CA ASP A 436 33.52 -13.93 1.98
C ASP A 436 33.95 -13.90 0.50
N ASN A 437 32.99 -13.71 -0.42
CA ASN A 437 33.18 -13.66 -1.88
C ASN A 437 33.28 -12.23 -2.46
N ILE A 438 33.78 -11.27 -1.67
CA ILE A 438 33.72 -9.85 -2.04
C ILE A 438 34.54 -9.50 -3.29
N GLU A 439 35.66 -10.21 -3.52
CA GLU A 439 36.48 -10.03 -4.72
C GLU A 439 35.72 -10.48 -5.97
N TRP A 440 35.15 -11.69 -5.94
CA TRP A 440 34.29 -12.18 -7.02
C TRP A 440 33.11 -11.23 -7.28
N PHE A 441 32.49 -10.71 -6.23
CA PHE A 441 31.35 -9.81 -6.37
C PHE A 441 31.73 -8.55 -7.16
N PHE A 442 32.83 -7.89 -6.82
CA PHE A 442 33.26 -6.68 -7.52
C PHE A 442 33.93 -6.97 -8.87
N ASP A 443 34.81 -7.97 -8.94
CA ASP A 443 35.70 -8.16 -10.10
C ASP A 443 35.12 -9.08 -11.17
N VAL A 444 34.09 -9.87 -10.83
CA VAL A 444 33.45 -10.80 -11.77
C VAL A 444 31.98 -10.49 -11.93
N PHE A 445 31.21 -10.52 -10.83
CA PHE A 445 29.76 -10.39 -10.90
C PHE A 445 29.32 -9.02 -11.42
N LEU A 446 29.79 -7.93 -10.79
CA LEU A 446 29.45 -6.58 -11.22
C LEU A 446 30.11 -6.20 -12.55
N MET A 447 31.21 -6.85 -12.93
CA MET A 447 31.88 -6.65 -14.23
C MET A 447 31.14 -7.30 -15.41
N CYS A 448 30.01 -7.98 -15.18
CA CYS A 448 29.16 -8.49 -16.25
C CYS A 448 28.83 -7.40 -17.28
N LYS A 449 28.96 -7.73 -18.58
CA LYS A 449 28.75 -6.81 -19.71
C LYS A 449 27.44 -6.03 -19.63
N GLU A 450 26.36 -6.64 -19.14
CA GLU A 450 25.07 -5.96 -18.99
C GLU A 450 25.03 -4.95 -17.83
N TYR A 451 25.78 -5.20 -16.76
CA TYR A 451 25.83 -4.33 -15.57
C TYR A 451 26.79 -3.16 -15.76
N GLN A 452 27.80 -3.34 -16.61
CA GLN A 452 28.74 -2.27 -16.98
C GLN A 452 28.18 -1.29 -18.04
N LYS A 453 26.96 -1.50 -18.54
CA LYS A 453 26.30 -0.55 -19.43
C LYS A 453 25.85 0.69 -18.67
N ILE A 454 26.21 1.84 -19.24
CA ILE A 454 25.66 3.14 -18.86
C ILE A 454 24.31 3.32 -19.56
N ARG A 455 23.25 3.58 -18.80
CA ARG A 455 21.89 3.83 -19.28
C ARG A 455 21.40 5.11 -18.65
N ASP A 456 21.05 6.09 -19.48
CA ASP A 456 20.71 7.46 -19.03
C ASP A 456 21.76 7.99 -18.02
N GLU A 457 23.04 8.02 -18.41
CA GLU A 457 24.19 8.51 -17.63
C GLU A 457 24.48 7.74 -16.32
N ARG A 458 23.83 6.60 -16.11
CA ARG A 458 24.01 5.79 -14.90
C ARG A 458 24.61 4.44 -15.21
N LEU A 459 25.65 4.09 -14.49
CA LEU A 459 26.18 2.73 -14.49
C LEU A 459 25.18 1.77 -13.84
N THR A 460 24.83 0.69 -14.53
CA THR A 460 23.84 -0.27 -14.01
C THR A 460 24.35 -0.98 -12.74
N ALA A 461 25.65 -1.27 -12.66
CA ALA A 461 26.31 -1.84 -11.48
C ALA A 461 26.14 -0.95 -10.24
N ASP A 462 26.25 0.37 -10.36
CA ASP A 462 26.01 1.31 -9.25
C ASP A 462 24.58 1.18 -8.70
N LYS A 463 23.58 0.95 -9.56
CA LYS A 463 22.19 0.76 -9.12
C LYS A 463 22.00 -0.56 -8.37
N ILE A 464 22.66 -1.62 -8.83
CA ILE A 464 22.63 -2.95 -8.18
C ILE A 464 23.30 -2.82 -6.81
N TYR A 465 24.52 -2.31 -6.75
CA TYR A 465 25.26 -2.10 -5.51
C TYR A 465 24.51 -1.19 -4.53
N ALA A 466 24.00 -0.04 -4.98
CA ALA A 466 23.22 0.86 -4.15
C ALA A 466 21.91 0.23 -3.61
N SER A 467 21.33 -0.75 -4.31
CA SER A 467 20.15 -1.47 -3.81
C SER A 467 20.49 -2.50 -2.74
N LEU A 468 21.64 -3.16 -2.89
CA LEU A 468 22.18 -4.11 -1.93
C LEU A 468 22.61 -3.42 -0.63
N GLN A 469 23.39 -2.32 -0.75
CA GLN A 469 23.84 -1.53 0.39
C GLN A 469 22.68 -0.88 1.18
N ARG A 470 21.49 -0.75 0.59
CA ARG A 470 20.30 -0.20 1.26
C ARG A 470 19.62 -1.20 2.21
N VAL A 471 19.88 -2.48 2.06
CA VAL A 471 19.23 -3.56 2.84
C VAL A 471 20.18 -4.28 3.78
N ILE A 472 21.48 -4.18 3.53
CA ILE A 472 22.53 -4.63 4.43
C ILE A 472 22.67 -3.60 5.56
N ASP A 473 23.06 -4.06 6.76
CA ASP A 473 23.35 -3.20 7.92
C ASP A 473 24.27 -2.04 7.53
N SER A 474 23.93 -0.83 7.98
CA SER A 474 24.72 0.39 7.81
C SER A 474 26.16 0.27 8.27
N ASN A 475 26.45 -0.64 9.20
CA ASN A 475 27.79 -0.87 9.73
C ASN A 475 28.69 -1.64 8.75
N ILE A 476 28.13 -2.28 7.72
CA ILE A 476 28.88 -3.05 6.72
C ILE A 476 29.13 -2.17 5.50
N ASN A 477 30.40 -1.84 5.23
CA ASN A 477 30.80 -1.14 4.01
C ASN A 477 31.62 -2.08 3.12
N LEU A 478 30.96 -2.63 2.11
CA LEU A 478 31.52 -3.61 1.18
C LEU A 478 32.72 -3.09 0.38
N VAL A 479 32.78 -1.79 0.06
CA VAL A 479 33.93 -1.17 -0.62
C VAL A 479 35.17 -1.19 0.28
N ASN A 480 34.99 -0.88 1.57
CA ASN A 480 36.07 -0.93 2.54
C ASN A 480 36.57 -2.36 2.77
N GLU A 481 35.65 -3.33 2.79
CA GLU A 481 36.02 -4.73 2.92
C GLU A 481 36.81 -5.23 1.70
N TYR A 482 36.39 -4.86 0.49
CA TYR A 482 37.15 -5.14 -0.73
C TYR A 482 38.55 -4.50 -0.70
N TYR A 483 38.64 -3.21 -0.33
CA TYR A 483 39.92 -2.51 -0.23
C TYR A 483 40.85 -3.15 0.80
N SER A 484 40.30 -3.55 1.95
CA SER A 484 41.07 -4.22 3.00
C SER A 484 41.65 -5.56 2.55
N LYS A 485 40.94 -6.29 1.67
CA LYS A 485 41.42 -7.57 1.12
C LYS A 485 42.41 -7.41 -0.03
N THR A 486 42.16 -6.47 -0.95
CA THR A 486 42.90 -6.38 -2.22
C THR A 486 43.94 -5.26 -2.29
N GLY A 487 43.88 -4.29 -1.36
CA GLY A 487 44.66 -3.05 -1.41
C GLY A 487 44.23 -2.07 -2.51
N LYS A 488 43.14 -2.36 -3.23
CA LYS A 488 42.64 -1.58 -4.37
C LYS A 488 41.17 -1.24 -4.20
N TYR A 489 40.72 -0.16 -4.85
CA TYR A 489 39.30 0.16 -4.93
C TYR A 489 38.65 -0.58 -6.10
N PRO A 490 37.38 -1.01 -5.98
CA PRO A 490 36.71 -1.73 -7.05
C PRO A 490 36.53 -0.82 -8.26
N THR A 491 36.70 -1.39 -9.46
CA THR A 491 36.56 -0.66 -10.74
C THR A 491 35.19 -0.86 -11.38
N SER A 492 34.40 -1.81 -10.89
CA SER A 492 33.08 -2.16 -11.40
C SER A 492 31.96 -1.20 -10.99
N ILE A 493 32.26 -0.26 -10.08
CA ILE A 493 31.34 0.76 -9.57
C ILE A 493 32.05 2.12 -9.48
N THR A 494 31.27 3.19 -9.40
CA THR A 494 31.81 4.55 -9.26
C THR A 494 32.26 4.83 -7.83
N ILE A 495 33.54 5.15 -7.64
CA ILE A 495 34.19 5.45 -6.36
C ILE A 495 34.72 6.89 -6.38
N ASP A 496 34.46 7.68 -5.33
CA ASP A 496 34.96 9.07 -5.15
C ASP A 496 36.15 9.12 -4.18
#